data_AF-G3NFJ5-F1
#
_entry.id   AF-G3NFJ5-F1
#
_cell.length_a   1.000
_cell.length_b   1.000
_cell.length_c   1.000
_cell.angle_alpha   90.00
_cell.angle_beta   90.00
_cell.angle_gamma   90.00
#
_symmetry.space_group_name_H-M   'P 1'
#
loop_
_entity.id
_entity.type
_entity.pdbx_description
1 polymer ?
#
loop_
_entity_poly.entity_id
_entity_poly.type
_entity_poly.pdbx_seq_one_letter_code
_entity_poly.pdbx_strand_id
1 'polypeptide(L)'
;LEKLDIKVAELQTDLRFVTSVLRRCPQFTSLRLAGIRLPSGSSLSQLFTTLSESNPLLRSLNLEDLKLSDCLPEILNLLTDCKLEELRFNDCRLLEQWSNKEESLQRLVEALKAVPSLHALSLAQNRLAKNVCVLAELFSGPAPGSVKRLDVSSNFIQPAELLEFAKRLRTHRPPHRLTLDLRVNPGDRDPDTWNAALKRLRPFCVLLVKGWSSTDTMADHISNM
;
A
#
# COMPACT_ATOMS: atom_id res chain seq x y z
N LEU A 1 -7.32 23.69 -10.52
CA LEU A 1 -6.86 23.04 -9.28
C LEU A 1 -6.29 21.68 -9.67
N GLU A 2 -4.97 21.48 -9.53
CA GLU A 2 -4.30 20.24 -9.96
C GLU A 2 -4.03 19.27 -8.82
N LYS A 3 -3.92 19.79 -7.58
CA LYS A 3 -3.62 19.04 -6.36
C LYS A 3 -4.57 19.45 -5.24
N LEU A 4 -4.97 18.48 -4.41
CA LEU A 4 -5.90 18.61 -3.29
C LEU A 4 -5.37 17.71 -2.19
N ASP A 5 -5.16 18.32 -1.04
CA ASP A 5 -4.76 17.66 0.19
C ASP A 5 -5.85 17.93 1.22
N ILE A 6 -6.50 16.86 1.69
CA ILE A 6 -7.52 16.92 2.72
C ILE A 6 -7.05 16.03 3.87
N LYS A 7 -6.75 16.66 5.00
CA LYS A 7 -6.50 15.97 6.26
C LYS A 7 -7.59 16.32 7.25
N VAL A 8 -8.31 15.30 7.73
CA VAL A 8 -9.36 15.47 8.72
C VAL A 8 -8.91 14.82 10.02
N ALA A 9 -8.99 15.56 11.12
CA ALA A 9 -8.51 15.09 12.41
C ALA A 9 -9.63 14.45 13.27
N GLU A 10 -10.83 15.05 13.32
CA GLU A 10 -11.81 14.69 14.38
C GLU A 10 -13.30 14.76 13.98
N LEU A 11 -13.66 15.26 12.79
CA LEU A 11 -15.05 15.38 12.36
C LEU A 11 -15.43 14.31 11.33
N GLN A 12 -16.65 13.76 11.45
CA GLN A 12 -17.24 12.97 10.37
C GLN A 12 -17.24 13.82 9.10
N THR A 13 -16.52 13.36 8.09
CA THR A 13 -16.40 14.10 6.82
C THR A 13 -17.54 13.68 5.92
N ASP A 14 -18.30 14.66 5.42
CA ASP A 14 -19.27 14.38 4.37
C ASP A 14 -18.54 14.12 3.05
N LEU A 15 -18.44 12.84 2.67
CA LEU A 15 -17.87 12.41 1.38
C LEU A 15 -18.55 13.07 0.19
N ARG A 16 -19.81 13.53 0.33
CA ARG A 16 -20.51 14.25 -0.74
C ARG A 16 -19.80 15.53 -1.12
N PHE A 17 -19.16 16.21 -0.18
CA PHE A 17 -18.37 17.41 -0.47
C PHE A 17 -17.14 17.05 -1.30
N VAL A 18 -16.38 16.04 -0.88
CA VAL A 18 -15.16 15.58 -1.57
C VAL A 18 -15.51 15.14 -2.99
N THR A 19 -16.52 14.27 -3.14
CA THR A 19 -16.97 13.78 -4.45
C THR A 19 -17.53 14.89 -5.35
N SER A 20 -18.23 15.88 -4.79
CA SER A 20 -18.69 17.06 -5.55
C SER A 20 -17.51 17.88 -6.11
N VAL A 21 -16.48 18.11 -5.29
CA VAL A 21 -15.26 18.81 -5.74
C VAL A 21 -14.54 18.04 -6.84
N LEU A 22 -14.39 16.72 -6.67
CA LEU A 22 -13.74 15.84 -7.63
C LEU A 22 -14.44 15.87 -9.01
N ARG A 23 -15.78 15.81 -9.03
CA ARG A 23 -16.60 15.92 -10.25
C ARG A 23 -16.43 17.24 -10.98
N ARG A 24 -16.15 18.33 -10.26
CA ARG A 24 -15.97 19.67 -10.84
C ARG A 24 -14.52 19.96 -11.24
N CYS A 25 -13.58 19.06 -10.91
CA CYS A 25 -12.16 19.24 -11.16
C CYS A 25 -11.61 18.08 -12.02
N PRO A 26 -11.94 17.97 -13.31
CA PRO A 26 -11.46 16.85 -14.15
C PRO A 26 -9.95 16.89 -14.44
N GLN A 27 -9.32 18.06 -14.32
CA GLN A 27 -7.88 18.28 -14.56
C GLN A 27 -6.99 17.88 -13.36
N PHE A 28 -7.52 17.08 -12.47
CA PHE A 28 -6.93 16.81 -11.18
C PHE A 28 -5.91 15.67 -11.25
N THR A 29 -4.68 15.92 -10.81
CA THR A 29 -3.54 15.01 -11.02
C THR A 29 -3.02 14.37 -9.75
N SER A 30 -3.27 14.96 -8.56
CA SER A 30 -2.80 14.40 -7.29
C SER A 30 -3.78 14.59 -6.15
N LEU A 31 -4.27 13.48 -5.59
CA LEU A 31 -5.16 13.45 -4.43
C LEU A 31 -4.42 12.94 -3.18
N ARG A 32 -4.50 13.69 -2.08
CA ARG A 32 -4.21 13.17 -0.75
C ARG A 32 -5.44 13.28 0.14
N LEU A 33 -5.84 12.16 0.76
CA LEU A 33 -6.86 12.11 1.80
C LEU A 33 -6.31 11.40 3.03
N ALA A 34 -6.49 11.98 4.20
CA ALA A 34 -6.05 11.40 5.46
C ALA A 34 -7.10 11.55 6.57
N GLY A 35 -7.30 10.50 7.35
CA GLY A 35 -8.09 10.52 8.60
C GLY A 35 -9.61 10.68 8.41
N ILE A 36 -10.14 10.40 7.22
CA ILE A 36 -11.59 10.47 6.99
C ILE A 36 -12.29 9.34 7.74
N ARG A 37 -13.11 9.70 8.73
CA ARG A 37 -14.00 8.78 9.44
C ARG A 37 -15.40 8.87 8.85
N LEU A 38 -15.87 7.75 8.28
CA LEU A 38 -17.23 7.63 7.78
C LEU A 38 -18.21 7.17 8.87
N PRO A 39 -19.50 7.54 8.77
CA PRO A 39 -20.54 6.93 9.59
C PRO A 39 -20.56 5.41 9.46
N SER A 40 -20.95 4.71 10.52
CA SER A 40 -21.06 3.24 10.52
C SER A 40 -21.93 2.73 9.36
N GLY A 41 -21.40 1.77 8.60
CA GLY A 41 -22.07 1.21 7.42
C GLY A 41 -21.89 2.00 6.12
N SER A 42 -21.21 3.15 6.15
CA SER A 42 -20.81 3.87 4.95
C SER A 42 -19.48 3.35 4.40
N SER A 43 -19.32 3.41 3.08
CA SER A 43 -18.14 2.93 2.37
C SER A 43 -17.45 4.05 1.58
N LEU A 44 -16.15 3.89 1.34
CA LEU A 44 -15.38 4.74 0.43
C LEU A 44 -15.60 4.37 -1.04
N SER A 45 -16.42 3.36 -1.37
CA SER A 45 -16.73 2.97 -2.76
C SER A 45 -17.11 4.16 -3.64
N GLN A 46 -17.98 5.07 -3.16
CA GLN A 46 -18.41 6.24 -3.94
C GLN A 46 -17.25 7.19 -4.31
N LEU A 47 -16.24 7.29 -3.43
CA LEU A 47 -15.03 8.06 -3.72
C LEU A 47 -14.28 7.45 -4.90
N PHE A 48 -14.03 6.14 -4.88
CA PHE A 48 -13.33 5.45 -5.97
C PHE A 48 -14.11 5.51 -7.28
N THR A 49 -15.41 5.26 -7.25
CA THR A 49 -16.28 5.42 -8.43
C THR A 49 -16.17 6.83 -9.01
N THR A 50 -16.22 7.85 -8.16
CA THR A 50 -16.11 9.24 -8.61
C THR A 50 -14.74 9.53 -9.22
N LEU A 51 -13.65 9.00 -8.65
CA LEU A 51 -12.30 9.18 -9.18
C LEU A 51 -12.16 8.52 -10.56
N SER A 52 -12.63 7.28 -10.72
CA SER A 52 -12.67 6.56 -12.00
C SER A 52 -13.43 7.35 -13.06
N GLU A 53 -14.61 7.87 -12.73
CA GLU A 53 -15.49 8.53 -13.71
C GLU A 53 -15.06 9.96 -14.06
N SER A 54 -14.57 10.71 -13.07
CA SER A 54 -14.40 12.17 -13.18
C SER A 54 -12.95 12.63 -13.28
N ASN A 55 -11.97 11.80 -12.89
CA ASN A 55 -10.57 12.22 -12.75
C ASN A 55 -9.60 11.29 -13.51
N PRO A 56 -9.76 11.07 -14.82
CA PRO A 56 -8.90 10.16 -15.60
C PRO A 56 -7.44 10.61 -15.70
N LEU A 57 -7.16 11.88 -15.38
CA LEU A 57 -5.82 12.47 -15.37
C LEU A 57 -5.11 12.30 -14.02
N LEU A 58 -5.71 11.58 -13.06
CA LEU A 58 -5.11 11.32 -11.76
C LEU A 58 -3.83 10.49 -11.93
N ARG A 59 -2.72 11.02 -11.42
CA ARG A 59 -1.39 10.40 -11.45
C ARG A 59 -0.92 9.96 -10.07
N SER A 60 -1.31 10.66 -9.00
CA SER A 60 -0.90 10.33 -7.64
C SER A 60 -2.11 10.24 -6.73
N LEU A 61 -2.31 9.08 -6.10
CA LEU A 61 -3.35 8.85 -5.11
C LEU A 61 -2.71 8.43 -3.79
N ASN A 62 -2.92 9.22 -2.74
CA ASN A 62 -2.43 8.94 -1.40
C ASN A 62 -3.58 8.95 -0.39
N LEU A 63 -3.83 7.77 0.20
CA LEU A 63 -4.84 7.56 1.21
C LEU A 63 -4.16 7.11 2.51
N GLU A 64 -4.53 7.74 3.62
CA GLU A 64 -3.93 7.48 4.93
C GLU A 64 -4.99 7.37 6.04
N ASP A 65 -4.88 6.37 6.93
CA ASP A 65 -5.82 6.14 8.04
C ASP A 65 -7.29 6.08 7.58
N LEU A 66 -7.55 5.27 6.55
CA LEU A 66 -8.87 5.06 5.96
C LEU A 66 -9.28 3.59 6.09
N LYS A 67 -10.58 3.29 6.12
CA LYS A 67 -11.05 1.90 6.05
C LYS A 67 -11.35 1.55 4.59
N LEU A 68 -10.44 0.82 3.93
CA LEU A 68 -10.57 0.38 2.53
C LEU A 68 -10.90 -1.12 2.37
N SER A 69 -11.20 -1.80 3.47
CA SER A 69 -11.35 -3.26 3.53
C SER A 69 -12.47 -3.83 2.65
N ASP A 70 -13.48 -3.01 2.35
CA ASP A 70 -14.66 -3.31 1.52
C ASP A 70 -14.58 -2.75 0.10
N CYS A 71 -13.52 -1.98 -0.24
CA CYS A 71 -13.42 -1.22 -1.49
C CYS A 71 -12.57 -1.92 -2.58
N LEU A 72 -12.28 -3.22 -2.44
CA LEU A 72 -11.40 -3.91 -3.39
C LEU A 72 -11.90 -3.83 -4.84
N PRO A 73 -13.18 -4.14 -5.16
CA PRO A 73 -13.67 -4.05 -6.53
C PRO A 73 -13.47 -2.66 -7.16
N GLU A 74 -13.74 -1.60 -6.40
CA GLU A 74 -13.63 -0.22 -6.86
C GLU A 74 -12.17 0.22 -7.01
N ILE A 75 -11.27 -0.26 -6.14
CA ILE A 75 -9.82 -0.08 -6.31
C ILE A 75 -9.34 -0.74 -7.60
N LEU A 76 -9.81 -1.96 -7.92
CA LEU A 76 -9.44 -2.64 -9.16
C LEU A 76 -9.94 -1.88 -10.40
N ASN A 77 -11.15 -1.33 -10.34
CA ASN A 77 -11.71 -0.49 -11.41
C ASN A 77 -10.87 0.79 -11.59
N LEU A 78 -10.54 1.47 -10.48
CA LEU A 78 -9.70 2.67 -10.50
C LEU A 78 -8.35 2.44 -11.20
N LEU A 79 -7.70 1.29 -10.95
CA LEU A 79 -6.43 0.95 -11.58
C LEU A 79 -6.57 0.71 -13.09
N THR A 80 -7.75 0.34 -13.56
CA THR A 80 -8.04 0.18 -14.99
C THR A 80 -8.25 1.52 -15.69
N ASP A 81 -8.91 2.46 -15.00
CA ASP A 81 -9.35 3.73 -15.60
C ASP A 81 -8.30 4.85 -15.49
N CYS A 82 -7.44 4.82 -14.46
CA CYS A 82 -6.49 5.88 -14.17
C CYS A 82 -5.04 5.48 -14.51
N LYS A 83 -4.32 6.43 -15.12
CA LYS A 83 -2.87 6.30 -15.39
C LYS A 83 -2.03 6.70 -14.18
N LEU A 84 -2.22 5.98 -13.08
CA LEU A 84 -1.52 6.25 -11.83
C LEU A 84 -0.01 6.02 -11.99
N GLU A 85 0.76 7.00 -11.54
CA GLU A 85 2.22 6.95 -11.37
C GLU A 85 2.61 6.62 -9.93
N GLU A 86 1.75 6.99 -8.98
CA GLU A 86 1.94 6.77 -7.55
C GLU A 86 0.63 6.37 -6.87
N LEU A 87 0.69 5.29 -6.12
CA LEU A 87 -0.41 4.79 -5.29
C LEU A 87 0.10 4.54 -3.88
N ARG A 88 -0.51 5.18 -2.89
CA ARG A 88 -0.19 4.98 -1.48
C ARG A 88 -1.46 4.69 -0.71
N PHE A 89 -1.52 3.52 -0.11
CA PHE A 89 -2.53 3.12 0.84
C PHE A 89 -1.84 2.85 2.17
N ASN A 90 -1.75 3.86 3.02
CA ASN A 90 -1.04 3.79 4.29
C ASN A 90 -2.03 3.66 5.44
N ASP A 91 -1.89 2.65 6.29
CA ASP A 91 -2.84 2.38 7.37
C ASP A 91 -4.31 2.37 6.86
N CYS A 92 -4.51 1.72 5.71
CA CYS A 92 -5.80 1.71 5.03
C CYS A 92 -6.67 0.50 5.39
N ARG A 93 -6.25 -0.29 6.38
CA ARG A 93 -6.96 -1.50 6.86
C ARG A 93 -7.37 -2.46 5.74
N LEU A 94 -6.62 -2.49 4.63
CA LEU A 94 -7.01 -3.16 3.37
C LEU A 94 -7.41 -4.63 3.60
N LEU A 95 -6.64 -5.34 4.43
CA LEU A 95 -6.78 -6.79 4.60
C LEU A 95 -7.81 -7.18 5.69
N GLU A 96 -8.46 -6.25 6.39
CA GLU A 96 -9.30 -6.59 7.55
C GLU A 96 -10.54 -7.42 7.21
N GLN A 97 -11.16 -7.19 6.04
CA GLN A 97 -12.40 -7.86 5.63
C GLN A 97 -12.24 -8.81 4.43
N TRP A 98 -11.01 -9.02 3.94
CA TRP A 98 -10.76 -9.97 2.86
C TRP A 98 -10.85 -11.40 3.39
N SER A 99 -11.88 -12.13 2.96
CA SER A 99 -12.11 -13.54 3.33
C SER A 99 -10.92 -14.43 2.97
N ASN A 100 -10.34 -14.22 1.79
CA ASN A 100 -9.09 -14.83 1.35
C ASN A 100 -8.04 -13.76 1.05
N LYS A 101 -7.24 -13.41 2.06
CA LYS A 101 -6.23 -12.33 1.96
C LYS A 101 -5.23 -12.55 0.83
N GLU A 102 -4.79 -13.78 0.60
CA GLU A 102 -3.80 -14.12 -0.43
C GLU A 102 -4.39 -13.94 -1.84
N GLU A 103 -5.58 -14.48 -2.08
CA GLU A 103 -6.26 -14.34 -3.38
C GLU A 103 -6.67 -12.90 -3.68
N SER A 104 -7.22 -12.18 -2.70
CA SER A 104 -7.56 -10.76 -2.85
C SER A 104 -6.32 -9.91 -3.13
N LEU A 105 -5.20 -10.19 -2.46
CA LEU A 105 -3.94 -9.51 -2.72
C LEU A 105 -3.37 -9.88 -4.10
N GLN A 106 -3.52 -11.13 -4.55
CA GLN A 106 -3.14 -11.54 -5.91
C GLN A 106 -3.92 -10.75 -6.97
N ARG A 107 -5.24 -10.60 -6.79
CA ARG A 107 -6.07 -9.78 -7.69
C ARG A 107 -5.60 -8.33 -7.74
N LEU A 108 -5.24 -7.76 -6.59
CA LEU A 108 -4.66 -6.42 -6.54
C LEU A 108 -3.31 -6.36 -7.27
N VAL A 109 -2.43 -7.35 -7.08
CA VAL A 109 -1.14 -7.44 -7.76
C VAL A 109 -1.30 -7.51 -9.28
N GLU A 110 -2.22 -8.34 -9.80
CA GLU A 110 -2.47 -8.41 -11.25
C GLU A 110 -2.98 -7.08 -11.81
N ALA A 111 -3.89 -6.40 -11.11
CA ALA A 111 -4.34 -5.08 -11.52
C ALA A 111 -3.20 -4.05 -11.50
N LEU A 112 -2.32 -4.07 -10.49
CA LEU A 112 -1.16 -3.19 -10.43
C LEU A 112 -0.16 -3.43 -11.57
N LYS A 113 0.03 -4.69 -11.99
CA LYS A 113 0.88 -5.04 -13.15
C LYS A 113 0.32 -4.46 -14.45
N ALA A 114 -1.00 -4.37 -14.57
CA ALA A 114 -1.66 -3.80 -15.74
C ALA A 114 -1.51 -2.27 -15.84
N VAL A 115 -0.94 -1.60 -14.83
CA VAL A 115 -0.71 -0.14 -14.83
C VAL A 115 0.77 0.17 -15.14
N PRO A 116 1.17 0.39 -16.41
CA PRO A 116 2.56 0.58 -16.79
C PRO A 116 3.16 1.91 -16.30
N SER A 117 2.32 2.90 -16.01
CA SER A 117 2.78 4.18 -15.45
C SER A 117 3.15 4.09 -13.98
N LEU A 118 2.73 3.04 -13.25
CA LEU A 118 2.86 2.98 -11.80
C LEU A 118 4.30 2.70 -11.39
N HIS A 119 4.93 3.68 -10.77
CA HIS A 119 6.34 3.61 -10.36
C HIS A 119 6.54 3.59 -8.84
N ALA A 120 5.57 4.06 -8.07
CA ALA A 120 5.61 4.05 -6.62
C ALA A 120 4.34 3.42 -6.03
N LEU A 121 4.53 2.39 -5.20
CA LEU A 121 3.48 1.72 -4.46
C LEU A 121 3.83 1.73 -2.98
N SER A 122 2.90 2.19 -2.14
CA SER A 122 2.98 2.06 -0.69
C SER A 122 1.79 1.29 -0.15
N LEU A 123 2.07 0.26 0.62
CA LEU A 123 1.12 -0.54 1.39
C LEU A 123 1.51 -0.53 2.87
N ALA A 124 2.21 0.51 3.33
CA ALA A 124 2.67 0.64 4.70
C ALA A 124 1.52 0.49 5.71
N GLN A 125 1.78 -0.11 6.87
CA GLN A 125 0.80 -0.21 7.97
C GLN A 125 -0.50 -0.96 7.64
N ASN A 126 -0.52 -1.88 6.66
CA ASN A 126 -1.71 -2.69 6.35
C ASN A 126 -1.69 -4.11 6.95
N ARG A 127 -0.77 -4.39 7.87
CA ARG A 127 -0.60 -5.69 8.53
C ARG A 127 -0.48 -6.86 7.52
N LEU A 128 0.31 -6.66 6.46
CA LEU A 128 0.53 -7.69 5.43
C LEU A 128 1.05 -9.02 6.02
N ALA A 129 1.96 -8.95 7.00
CA ALA A 129 2.63 -10.11 7.62
C ALA A 129 3.09 -11.12 6.54
N LYS A 130 2.79 -12.41 6.71
CA LYS A 130 3.10 -13.49 5.74
C LYS A 130 2.66 -13.23 4.29
N ASN A 131 1.60 -12.45 4.08
CA ASN A 131 1.05 -12.20 2.73
C ASN A 131 1.95 -11.28 1.89
N VAL A 132 2.98 -10.66 2.47
CA VAL A 132 3.97 -9.86 1.72
C VAL A 132 4.60 -10.68 0.57
N CYS A 133 4.69 -12.00 0.72
CA CYS A 133 5.22 -12.90 -0.30
C CYS A 133 4.49 -12.80 -1.65
N VAL A 134 3.20 -12.47 -1.65
CA VAL A 134 2.36 -12.30 -2.85
C VAL A 134 2.84 -11.10 -3.69
N LEU A 135 3.39 -10.07 -3.04
CA LEU A 135 3.89 -8.88 -3.75
C LEU A 135 5.11 -9.18 -4.64
N ALA A 136 5.77 -10.33 -4.47
CA ALA A 136 6.82 -10.75 -5.41
C ALA A 136 6.26 -11.00 -6.83
N GLU A 137 4.99 -11.35 -6.94
CA GLU A 137 4.31 -11.60 -8.21
C GLU A 137 4.12 -10.33 -9.06
N LEU A 138 4.34 -9.14 -8.48
CA LEU A 138 4.42 -7.88 -9.24
C LEU A 138 5.44 -7.96 -10.37
N PHE A 139 6.48 -8.78 -10.23
CA PHE A 139 7.57 -8.90 -11.19
C PHE A 139 7.61 -10.26 -11.89
N SER A 140 6.56 -11.07 -11.75
CA SER A 140 6.44 -12.37 -12.38
C SER A 140 5.70 -12.31 -13.72
N GLY A 141 5.88 -13.36 -14.54
CA GLY A 141 5.17 -13.51 -15.81
C GLY A 141 5.74 -12.69 -16.98
N PRO A 142 5.04 -12.66 -18.12
CA PRO A 142 5.53 -12.06 -19.37
C PRO A 142 5.52 -10.52 -19.35
N ALA A 143 4.66 -9.92 -18.52
CA ALA A 143 4.53 -8.48 -18.36
C ALA A 143 4.78 -8.10 -16.89
N PRO A 144 6.05 -7.98 -16.47
CA PRO A 144 6.38 -7.55 -15.11
C PRO A 144 5.95 -6.09 -14.89
N GLY A 145 5.50 -5.79 -13.68
CA GLY A 145 5.06 -4.46 -13.28
C GLY A 145 6.18 -3.42 -13.29
N SER A 146 5.79 -2.15 -13.42
CA SER A 146 6.71 -1.01 -13.56
C SER A 146 7.11 -0.35 -12.24
N VAL A 147 6.73 -0.95 -11.10
CA VAL A 147 6.95 -0.40 -9.75
C VAL A 147 8.43 -0.37 -9.39
N LYS A 148 8.99 0.83 -9.21
CA LYS A 148 10.40 1.07 -8.86
C LYS A 148 10.60 1.33 -7.37
N ARG A 149 9.56 1.76 -6.67
CA ARG A 149 9.55 1.98 -5.23
C ARG A 149 8.39 1.20 -4.60
N LEU A 150 8.70 0.27 -3.73
CA LEU A 150 7.74 -0.51 -2.96
C LEU A 150 7.95 -0.24 -1.48
N ASP A 151 6.95 0.36 -0.83
CA ASP A 151 6.94 0.59 0.61
C ASP A 151 6.02 -0.43 1.29
N VAL A 152 6.63 -1.31 2.08
CA VAL A 152 5.96 -2.30 2.93
C VAL A 152 6.40 -2.13 4.39
N SER A 153 6.76 -0.91 4.78
CA SER A 153 7.14 -0.56 6.14
C SER A 153 5.98 -0.79 7.11
N SER A 154 6.32 -1.09 8.37
CA SER A 154 5.35 -1.24 9.47
C SER A 154 4.21 -2.25 9.19
N ASN A 155 4.50 -3.36 8.52
CA ASN A 155 3.53 -4.39 8.16
C ASN A 155 3.58 -5.65 9.03
N PHE A 156 4.37 -5.61 10.11
CA PHE A 156 4.60 -6.73 11.02
C PHE A 156 5.19 -7.98 10.34
N ILE A 157 6.00 -7.76 9.29
CA ILE A 157 6.66 -8.84 8.54
C ILE A 157 7.73 -9.47 9.42
N GLN A 158 7.56 -10.75 9.77
CA GLN A 158 8.53 -11.51 10.56
C GLN A 158 9.76 -11.88 9.72
N PRO A 159 10.93 -12.14 10.34
CA PRO A 159 12.15 -12.53 9.63
C PRO A 159 11.99 -13.70 8.66
N ALA A 160 11.27 -14.76 9.05
CA ALA A 160 11.00 -15.91 8.18
C ALA A 160 10.13 -15.54 6.95
N GLU A 161 9.15 -14.66 7.14
CA GLU A 161 8.27 -14.17 6.07
C GLU A 161 9.05 -13.29 5.09
N LEU A 162 9.95 -12.42 5.59
CA LEU A 162 10.83 -11.62 4.75
C LEU A 162 11.81 -12.51 3.97
N LEU A 163 12.34 -13.57 4.59
CA LEU A 163 13.22 -14.51 3.90
C LEU A 163 12.49 -15.25 2.77
N GLU A 164 11.24 -15.63 2.98
CA GLU A 164 10.41 -16.23 1.93
C GLU A 164 10.11 -15.25 0.80
N PHE A 165 9.70 -14.02 1.12
CA PHE A 165 9.54 -12.95 0.14
C PHE A 165 10.83 -12.72 -0.67
N ALA A 166 12.00 -12.68 0.00
CA ALA A 166 13.29 -12.52 -0.67
C ALA A 166 13.63 -13.69 -1.61
N LYS A 167 13.24 -14.93 -1.27
CA LYS A 167 13.40 -16.09 -2.16
C LYS A 167 12.51 -15.95 -3.39
N ARG A 168 11.22 -15.62 -3.21
CA ARG A 168 10.26 -15.45 -4.31
C ARG A 168 10.64 -14.29 -5.23
N LEU A 169 10.99 -13.14 -4.67
CA LEU A 169 11.41 -11.97 -5.43
C LEU A 169 12.72 -12.21 -6.20
N ARG A 170 13.57 -13.13 -5.74
CA ARG A 170 14.76 -13.55 -6.50
C ARG A 170 14.39 -14.43 -7.70
N THR A 171 13.36 -15.25 -7.58
CA THR A 171 12.80 -16.04 -8.71
C THR A 171 12.11 -15.10 -9.71
N HIS A 172 11.36 -14.13 -9.21
CA HIS A 172 10.64 -13.11 -9.99
C HIS A 172 11.40 -11.78 -9.92
N ARG A 173 12.62 -11.78 -10.45
CA ARG A 173 13.53 -10.64 -10.27
C ARG A 173 12.97 -9.37 -10.93
N PRO A 174 12.90 -8.24 -10.21
CA PRO A 174 12.53 -6.96 -10.82
C PRO A 174 13.47 -6.62 -12.00
N PRO A 175 12.93 -6.09 -13.13
CA PRO A 175 13.75 -5.74 -14.30
C PRO A 175 14.66 -4.53 -14.05
N HIS A 176 14.38 -3.76 -13.00
CA HIS A 176 15.15 -2.60 -12.55
C HIS A 176 15.57 -2.76 -11.09
N ARG A 177 16.48 -1.91 -10.62
CA ARG A 177 16.84 -1.88 -9.20
C ARG A 177 15.66 -1.35 -8.38
N LEU A 178 15.06 -2.20 -7.55
CA LEU A 178 13.87 -1.88 -6.74
C LEU A 178 14.28 -1.14 -5.47
N THR A 179 13.66 0.00 -5.17
CA THR A 179 13.74 0.59 -3.83
C THR A 179 12.68 -0.09 -2.95
N LEU A 180 13.11 -0.76 -1.89
CA LEU A 180 12.23 -1.51 -0.99
C LEU A 180 12.34 -0.92 0.42
N ASP A 181 11.22 -0.42 0.94
CA ASP A 181 11.13 0.09 2.30
C ASP A 181 10.64 -1.00 3.25
N LEU A 182 11.51 -1.36 4.20
CA LEU A 182 11.29 -2.38 5.23
C LEU A 182 11.30 -1.79 6.64
N ARG A 183 11.37 -0.47 6.78
CA ARG A 183 11.46 0.19 8.09
C ARG A 183 10.33 -0.26 9.01
N VAL A 184 10.59 -0.27 10.32
CA VAL A 184 9.53 -0.49 11.34
C VAL A 184 8.88 -1.89 11.24
N ASN A 185 9.57 -2.88 10.67
CA ASN A 185 9.17 -4.31 10.76
C ASN A 185 10.03 -5.01 11.83
N PRO A 186 9.50 -6.05 12.52
CA PRO A 186 10.12 -6.69 13.69
C PRO A 186 11.31 -7.61 13.34
N GLY A 187 12.35 -7.04 12.73
CA GLY A 187 13.56 -7.75 12.32
C GLY A 187 14.48 -8.15 13.48
N ASP A 188 14.30 -7.56 14.65
CA ASP A 188 15.04 -7.81 15.89
C ASP A 188 14.68 -9.15 16.55
N ARG A 189 13.54 -9.75 16.21
CA ARG A 189 13.09 -11.04 16.77
C ARG A 189 13.93 -12.24 16.34
N ASP A 190 14.51 -12.18 15.14
CA ASP A 190 15.48 -13.15 14.62
C ASP A 190 16.42 -12.39 13.65
N PRO A 191 17.48 -11.76 14.19
CA PRO A 191 18.39 -10.94 13.41
C PRO A 191 19.14 -11.74 12.33
N ASP A 192 19.43 -13.02 12.57
CA ASP A 192 20.17 -13.85 11.64
C ASP A 192 19.35 -14.15 10.38
N THR A 193 18.09 -14.58 10.56
CA THR A 193 17.16 -14.79 9.45
C THR A 193 16.85 -13.48 8.73
N TRP A 194 16.68 -12.37 9.47
CA TRP A 194 16.46 -11.05 8.88
C TRP A 194 17.63 -10.63 8.00
N ASN A 195 18.86 -10.73 8.51
CA ASN A 195 20.08 -10.42 7.77
C ASN A 195 20.29 -11.34 6.57
N ALA A 196 19.93 -12.62 6.68
CA ALA A 196 19.94 -13.54 5.55
C ALA A 196 18.98 -13.11 4.43
N ALA A 197 17.78 -12.61 4.79
CA ALA A 197 16.84 -12.05 3.83
C ALA A 197 17.38 -10.77 3.18
N LEU A 198 17.91 -9.82 3.97
CA LEU A 198 18.50 -8.58 3.45
C LEU A 198 19.67 -8.88 2.49
N LYS A 199 20.55 -9.82 2.85
CA LYS A 199 21.67 -10.25 1.99
C LYS A 199 21.20 -10.76 0.63
N ARG A 200 20.05 -11.46 0.59
CA ARG A 200 19.45 -11.96 -0.65
C ARG A 200 18.83 -10.86 -1.50
N LEU A 201 18.28 -9.81 -0.90
CA LEU A 201 17.61 -8.70 -1.59
C LEU A 201 18.61 -7.66 -2.14
N ARG A 202 19.71 -7.38 -1.42
CA ARG A 202 20.72 -6.36 -1.79
C ARG A 202 21.23 -6.38 -3.24
N PRO A 203 21.40 -7.53 -3.92
CA PRO A 203 21.89 -7.56 -5.31
C PRO A 203 20.96 -6.88 -6.33
N PHE A 204 19.68 -6.69 -6.00
CA PHE A 204 18.70 -6.08 -6.90
C PHE A 204 17.78 -5.05 -6.23
N CYS A 205 17.92 -4.85 -4.92
CA CYS A 205 17.19 -3.83 -4.18
C CYS A 205 18.10 -2.75 -3.58
N VAL A 206 17.60 -1.52 -3.50
CA VAL A 206 18.03 -0.49 -2.53
C VAL A 206 17.12 -0.65 -1.32
N LEU A 207 17.68 -1.04 -0.18
CA LEU A 207 16.91 -1.35 1.02
C LEU A 207 16.88 -0.14 1.95
N LEU A 208 15.67 0.33 2.28
CA LEU A 208 15.48 1.29 3.36
C LEU A 208 15.12 0.50 4.61
N VAL A 209 16.06 0.47 5.56
CA VAL A 209 15.91 -0.28 6.80
C VAL A 209 16.20 0.67 7.95
N LYS A 210 15.29 0.72 8.91
CA LYS A 210 15.41 1.42 10.19
C LYS A 210 14.80 0.45 11.19
N GLY A 211 15.55 0.16 12.25
CA GLY A 211 15.19 -0.85 13.23
C GLY A 211 13.84 -0.58 13.86
N TRP A 212 13.04 -1.63 13.95
CA TRP A 212 12.03 -1.79 14.99
C TRP A 212 12.75 -2.23 16.27
N SER A 213 12.31 -1.73 17.42
CA SER A 213 12.80 -2.12 18.74
C SER A 213 11.61 -2.73 19.48
N SER A 214 11.59 -4.05 19.66
CA SER A 214 10.53 -4.72 20.42
C SER A 214 10.50 -4.28 21.88
N THR A 215 11.64 -3.77 22.40
CA THR A 215 11.73 -3.13 23.71
C THR A 215 10.94 -1.82 23.80
N ASP A 216 10.82 -1.06 22.71
CA ASP A 216 10.05 0.20 22.69
C ASP A 216 8.54 -0.09 22.83
N THR A 217 8.06 -1.19 22.23
CA THR A 217 6.64 -1.60 22.36
C THR A 217 6.26 -2.17 23.73
N MET A 218 7.22 -2.58 24.55
CA MET A 218 6.95 -2.99 25.94
C MET A 218 6.93 -1.80 26.92
N ALA A 219 7.53 -0.66 26.56
CA ALA A 219 7.51 0.55 27.39
C ALA A 219 6.10 1.18 27.45
N ASP A 220 5.32 1.08 26.38
CA ASP A 220 3.93 1.57 26.33
C ASP A 220 2.99 0.78 27.25
N HIS A 221 3.33 -0.47 27.61
CA HIS A 221 2.54 -1.30 28.52
C HIS A 221 2.85 -1.08 30.01
N ILE A 222 3.99 -0.46 30.34
CA ILE A 222 4.42 -0.25 31.73
C ILE A 222 4.04 1.16 32.24
N SER A 223 3.61 2.06 31.35
CA SER A 223 3.26 3.44 31.70
C SER A 223 1.81 3.64 32.16
N ASN A 224 1.03 2.56 32.31
CA ASN A 224 -0.38 2.58 32.75
C ASN A 224 -0.63 1.74 34.04
N MET A 225 0.39 1.57 34.90
CA MET A 225 0.18 1.08 36.27
C MET A 225 0.38 2.20 37.29
#